data_AF-A0A1I8AXX7-F1
#
_entry.id   AF-A0A1I8AXX7-F1
#
_cell.length_a   1.000
_cell.length_b   1.000
_cell.length_c   1.000
_cell.angle_alpha   90.00
_cell.angle_beta   90.00
_cell.angle_gamma   90.00
#
_symmetry.space_group_name_H-M   'P 1'
#
loop_
_entity.id
_entity.type
_entity.pdbx_description
1 polymer ?
#
loop_
_entity_poly.entity_id
_entity_poly.type
_entity_poly.pdbx_seq_one_letter_code
_entity_poly.pdbx_strand_id
1 'polypeptide(L)' 'MEGVAVEEPLDLIRLSLNERILSDVEETVTVTETDEESFEEIYKSTKRQIPMLFVRGDGVILVSPPTKFIP' A
#
# COMPACT_ATOMS: atom_id res chain seq x y z
N MET A 1 -18.02 6.73 6.92
CA MET A 1 -17.01 5.80 7.44
C MET A 1 -15.93 6.68 8.05
N GLU A 2 -15.87 6.79 9.38
CA GLU A 2 -14.85 7.60 10.04
C GLU A 2 -13.47 7.05 9.66
N GLY A 3 -12.61 7.90 9.12
CA GLY A 3 -11.24 7.52 8.81
C GLY A 3 -10.52 7.21 10.11
N VAL A 4 -9.97 6.00 10.24
CA VAL A 4 -9.14 5.64 11.38
C VAL A 4 -7.91 6.57 11.37
N ALA A 5 -7.89 7.53 12.29
CA ALA A 5 -6.75 8.41 12.47
C ALA A 5 -5.63 7.60 13.13
N VAL A 6 -4.41 7.69 12.58
CA VAL A 6 -3.21 7.14 13.20
C VAL A 6 -2.69 8.19 14.16
N GLU A 7 -2.85 7.96 15.45
CA GLU A 7 -2.44 8.89 16.51
C GLU A 7 -1.13 8.40 17.16
N GLU A 8 -0.93 7.09 17.24
CA GLU A 8 0.26 6.48 17.86
C GLU A 8 1.00 5.52 16.90
N PRO A 9 2.33 5.31 17.06
CA PRO A 9 3.08 4.34 16.26
C PRO A 9 2.51 2.91 16.31
N LEU A 10 1.87 2.54 17.42
CA LEU A 10 1.22 1.23 17.60
C LEU A 10 -0.06 1.06 16.75
N ASP A 11 -0.70 2.16 16.34
CA ASP A 11 -1.87 2.10 15.45
C ASP A 11 -1.49 1.55 14.07
N LEU A 12 -0.24 1.76 13.64
CA LEU A 12 0.28 1.19 12.41
C LEU A 12 0.35 -0.34 12.46
N ILE A 13 0.76 -0.89 13.61
CA ILE A 13 0.79 -2.33 13.87
C ILE A 13 -0.63 -2.90 13.95
N ARG A 14 -1.56 -2.16 14.56
CA ARG A 14 -2.98 -2.57 14.59
C ARG A 14 -3.61 -2.53 13.20
N LEU A 15 -3.26 -1.53 12.40
CA LEU A 15 -3.74 -1.38 11.03
C LEU A 15 -3.19 -2.46 10.11
N SER A 16 -1.94 -2.91 10.30
CA SER A 16 -1.38 -4.02 9.54
C SER A 16 -2.01 -5.36 9.92
N LEU A 17 -2.34 -5.59 11.19
CA LEU A 17 -2.91 -6.88 11.63
C LEU A 17 -4.40 -7.08 11.25
N ASN A 18 -5.09 -6.04 10.80
CA ASN A 18 -6.52 -6.11 10.46
C ASN A 18 -6.75 -6.41 8.97
N GLU A 19 -7.81 -7.18 8.68
CA GLU A 19 -8.31 -7.37 7.33
C GLU A 19 -9.09 -6.14 6.86
N ARG A 20 -9.04 -5.82 5.56
CA ARG A 20 -9.71 -4.64 4.98
C ARG A 20 -10.40 -4.98 3.67
N ILE A 21 -11.58 -4.40 3.45
CA ILE A 21 -12.24 -4.35 2.15
C ILE A 21 -12.17 -2.90 1.68
N LEU A 22 -11.55 -2.68 0.53
CA LEU A 22 -11.39 -1.37 -0.09
C LEU A 22 -12.19 -1.33 -1.38
N SER A 23 -12.81 -0.18 -1.67
CA SER A 23 -13.50 0.10 -2.92
C SER A 23 -12.74 1.18 -3.69
N ASP A 24 -12.80 1.14 -5.02
CA ASP A 24 -12.18 2.14 -5.92
C ASP A 24 -10.67 2.31 -5.68
N VAL A 25 -9.93 1.21 -5.86
CA VAL A 25 -8.49 1.13 -5.53
C VAL A 25 -7.64 1.25 -6.78
N GLU A 26 -6.65 2.14 -6.76
CA GLU A 26 -5.50 2.08 -7.66
C GLU A 26 -4.39 1.25 -7.01
N GLU A 27 -4.04 0.13 -7.63
CA GLU A 27 -2.90 -0.67 -7.23
C GLU A 27 -1.70 -0.32 -8.12
N THR A 28 -0.53 -0.16 -7.50
CA THR A 28 0.75 0.02 -8.19
C THR A 28 1.70 -1.08 -7.73
N VAL A 29 2.14 -1.91 -8.67
CA VAL A 29 3.16 -2.96 -8.45
C VAL A 29 4.47 -2.49 -9.06
N THR A 30 5.52 -2.38 -8.23
CA THR A 30 6.87 -2.05 -8.67
C THR A 30 7.75 -3.29 -8.59
N VAL A 31 8.36 -3.65 -9.72
CA VAL A 31 9.30 -4.76 -9.84
C VAL A 31 10.68 -4.20 -10.14
N THR A 32 11.66 -4.59 -9.34
CA THR A 32 13.08 -4.30 -9.59
C THR A 32 13.71 -5.54 -10.21
N GLU A 33 14.27 -5.39 -11.39
CA GLU A 33 15.03 -6.42 -12.10
C GLU A 33 16.47 -5.96 -12.21
N THR A 34 17.43 -6.87 -12.01
CA THR A 34 18.86 -6.58 -12.22
C THR A 34 19.29 -7.28 -13.50
N ASP A 35 19.86 -6.53 -14.43
CA ASP A 35 20.46 -7.11 -15.64
C ASP A 35 21.80 -7.81 -15.30
N GLU A 36 21.94 -9.07 -15.69
CA GLU A 36 23.11 -9.88 -15.32
C GLU A 36 24.39 -9.49 -16.07
N GLU A 37 24.28 -8.79 -17.22
CA GLU A 37 25.43 -8.38 -18.02
C GLU A 37 25.90 -6.96 -17.68
N SER A 38 24.97 -6.02 -17.53
CA SER A 38 25.27 -4.61 -17.26
C SER A 38 25.26 -4.24 -15.77
N PHE A 39 24.71 -5.10 -14.91
CA PHE A 39 24.45 -4.83 -13.49
C PHE A 39 23.55 -3.60 -13.25
N GLU A 40 22.76 -3.20 -14.26
CA GLU A 40 21.81 -2.10 -14.12
C GLU A 40 20.53 -2.55 -13.42
N GLU A 41 20.01 -1.71 -12.52
CA GLU A 41 18.71 -1.92 -11.89
C GLU A 41 17.60 -1.26 -12.71
N ILE A 42 16.68 -2.09 -13.20
CA ILE A 42 15.53 -1.65 -13.98
C ILE A 42 14.30 -1.67 -13.07
N TYR A 43 13.65 -0.53 -12.95
CA TYR A 43 12.42 -0.37 -12.16
C TYR A 43 11.21 -0.33 -13.09
N LYS A 44 10.37 -1.36 -13.03
CA LYS A 44 9.12 -1.43 -13.79
C LYS A 44 7.94 -1.22 -12.86
N SER A 45 7.06 -0.29 -13.21
CA SER A 45 5.84 -0.03 -12.47
C SER A 45 4.62 -0.35 -13.31
N THR A 46 3.69 -1.15 -12.78
CA THR A 46 2.41 -1.48 -13.41
C THR A 46 1.29 -0.97 -12.53
N LYS A 47 0.32 -0.27 -13.13
CA LYS A 47 -0.85 0.27 -12.44
C LYS A 47 -2.12 -0.45 -12.87
N ARG A 48 -3.02 -0.69 -11.91
CA ARG A 48 -4.31 -1.35 -12.14
C ARG A 48 -5.41 -0.65 -11.36
N GLN A 49 -6.57 -0.49 -11.99
CA GLN A 49 -7.78 -0.02 -11.34
C GLN A 49 -8.61 -1.22 -10.89
N ILE A 50 -8.85 -1.32 -9.59
CA ILE A 50 -9.52 -2.46 -8.94
C ILE A 50 -10.77 -1.93 -8.23
N PRO A 51 -11.97 -2.25 -8.72
CA PRO A 51 -13.21 -1.76 -8.13
C PRO A 51 -13.41 -2.15 -6.67
N MET A 52 -12.96 -3.36 -6.30
CA MET A 52 -13.01 -3.86 -4.92
C MET A 52 -11.82 -4.77 -4.64
N LEU A 53 -11.15 -4.55 -3.52
CA LEU A 53 -9.97 -5.31 -3.09
C LEU A 53 -10.14 -5.77 -1.63
N PHE A 54 -9.92 -7.05 -1.38
CA PHE A 54 -9.79 -7.61 -0.03
C PHE A 54 -8.30 -7.73 0.32
N VAL A 55 -7.90 -7.10 1.42
CA VAL A 55 -6.53 -7.10 1.93
C VAL A 55 -6.48 -7.94 3.20
N ARG A 56 -5.67 -9.00 3.19
CA ARG A 56 -5.35 -9.80 4.38
C ARG A 56 -4.28 -9.10 5.19
N GLY A 57 -4.48 -8.99 6.51
CA GLY A 57 -3.57 -8.24 7.39
C GLY A 57 -2.11 -8.74 7.38
N ASP A 58 -1.90 -10.06 7.31
CA ASP A 58 -0.55 -10.65 7.39
C ASP A 58 0.46 -10.12 6.34
N GLY A 59 -0.01 -9.60 5.20
CA GLY A 59 0.84 -9.06 4.13
C GLY A 59 1.07 -7.54 4.20
N VAL A 60 0.46 -6.84 5.14
CA VAL A 60 0.56 -5.38 5.25
C VAL A 60 1.76 -5.01 6.12
N ILE A 61 2.72 -4.28 5.55
CA ILE A 61 3.95 -3.89 6.28
C ILE A 61 3.85 -2.43 6.75
N LEU A 62 3.31 -1.57 5.90
CA LEU A 62 3.19 -0.14 6.16
C LEU A 62 1.84 0.36 5.64
N VAL A 63 1.17 1.16 6.47
CA VAL A 63 -0.02 1.91 6.09
C VAL A 63 0.29 3.40 6.30
N SER A 64 0.29 4.18 5.22
CA SER A 64 0.34 5.62 5.33
C SER A 64 -1.08 6.17 5.58
N PRO A 65 -1.29 7.07 6.55
CA PRO A 65 -2.55 7.77 6.69
C PRO A 65 -2.86 8.60 5.44
N PRO A 66 -4.14 8.83 5.10
CA PRO A 66 -4.49 9.76 4.05
C PRO A 66 -3.90 11.13 4.38
N THR A 67 -3.29 11.78 3.39
CA THR A 67 -2.77 13.13 3.54
C THR A 67 -3.96 14.02 3.92
N LYS A 68 -4.01 14.49 5.17
CA LYS A 68 -5.04 15.46 5.59
C LYS A 68 -4.84 16.69 4.71
N PHE A 69 -5.73 16.89 3.74
CA PHE A 69 -5.79 18.15 3.01
C PHE A 69 -6.34 19.19 3.99
N ILE A 70 -5.45 19.97 4.60
CA ILE A 70 -5.80 21.13 5.42
C ILE A 70 -5.78 22.33 4.47
N PRO A 71 -6.94 22.94 4.14
CA PRO A 71 -6.97 24.17 3.34
C PRO A 71 -6.36 25.36 4.10
#